data_AF-A0A8C2Q4B2-F1
#
_entry.id   AF-A0A8C2Q4B2-F1
#
_cell.length_a   1.000
_cell.length_b   1.000
_cell.length_c   1.000
_cell.angle_alpha   90.00
_cell.angle_beta   90.00
_cell.angle_gamma   90.00
#
_symmetry.space_group_name_H-M   'P 1'
#
loop_
_entity.id
_entity.type
_entity.pdbx_description
1 polymer ?
#
loop_
_entity_poly.entity_id
_entity_poly.type
_entity_poly.pdbx_seq_one_letter_code
_entity_poly.pdbx_strand_id
1 'polypeptide(L)'
;MRRSICVLLLALLGLGGLSASSLGPRCTDPRDEGEGNEKLLKYFYDPQTQLCVPFFYKGEGGSSNRFSSDKECVKACSPKAQEIYPDDDKACSLPKAEGTCFAIIPKYYYDNEEKMCLMFLYRGCSGNANRFNSREECQTMCGARSGRLLGDLPNPDEKTVDAGLIVGVLGGIVFAAAVISAIVMFVLQKKSKKAERKPVPTSDIELK
;
A
#
# COMPACT_ATOMS: atom_id res chain seq x y z
N MET A 1 -77.00 -23.17 -17.83
CA MET A 1 -76.71 -23.46 -19.25
C MET A 1 -75.59 -22.55 -19.72
N ARG A 2 -74.66 -23.11 -20.49
CA ARG A 2 -73.42 -22.48 -20.97
C ARG A 2 -73.70 -21.47 -22.09
N ARG A 3 -72.84 -20.43 -22.17
CA ARG A 3 -72.11 -19.88 -23.34
C ARG A 3 -72.26 -18.37 -23.48
N SER A 4 -71.17 -17.65 -23.24
CA SER A 4 -70.53 -16.78 -24.24
C SER A 4 -69.18 -16.29 -23.72
N ILE A 5 -68.13 -16.64 -24.46
CA ILE A 5 -66.74 -16.24 -24.30
C ILE A 5 -66.60 -14.88 -25.00
N CYS A 6 -66.10 -13.83 -24.33
CA CYS A 6 -65.35 -12.76 -25.00
C CYS A 6 -64.61 -11.89 -23.98
N VAL A 7 -63.27 -12.08 -23.95
CA VAL A 7 -62.20 -11.08 -23.85
C VAL A 7 -62.48 -9.79 -23.06
N LEU A 8 -61.81 -9.62 -21.91
CA LEU A 8 -61.18 -8.36 -21.48
C LEU A 8 -60.28 -8.62 -20.25
N LEU A 9 -59.13 -9.26 -20.52
CA LEU A 9 -57.93 -9.13 -19.71
C LEU A 9 -57.30 -7.78 -20.06
N LEU A 10 -57.58 -6.73 -19.28
CA LEU A 10 -56.75 -5.53 -19.27
C LEU A 10 -55.96 -5.52 -17.97
N ALA A 11 -54.73 -6.00 -18.11
CA ALA A 11 -53.65 -5.72 -17.21
C ALA A 11 -53.44 -4.20 -17.14
N LEU A 12 -53.56 -3.63 -15.94
CA LEU A 12 -52.75 -2.49 -15.53
C LEU A 12 -52.08 -2.90 -14.22
N LEU A 13 -51.14 -3.85 -14.36
CA LEU A 13 -49.96 -3.84 -13.52
C LEU A 13 -49.42 -2.42 -13.58
N GLY A 14 -49.51 -1.70 -12.47
CA GLY A 14 -48.76 -0.49 -12.27
C GLY A 14 -47.30 -0.83 -12.51
N LEU A 15 -46.82 -0.55 -13.71
CA LEU A 15 -45.41 -0.46 -14.03
C LEU A 15 -44.89 0.67 -13.15
N GLY A 16 -44.47 0.31 -11.95
CA GLY A 16 -43.37 1.00 -11.31
C GLY A 16 -42.21 0.90 -12.29
N GLY A 17 -42.08 1.90 -13.15
CA GLY A 17 -40.86 2.12 -13.89
C GLY A 17 -39.77 2.34 -12.85
N LEU A 18 -39.05 1.28 -12.50
CA LEU A 18 -37.71 1.39 -11.97
C LEU A 18 -36.97 2.27 -12.96
N SER A 19 -36.70 3.52 -12.56
CA SER A 19 -35.84 4.44 -13.26
C SER A 19 -34.56 3.69 -13.59
N ALA A 20 -34.41 3.27 -14.86
CA ALA A 20 -33.13 2.87 -15.39
C ALA A 20 -32.26 4.11 -15.25
N SER A 21 -31.42 4.14 -14.22
CA SER A 21 -30.46 5.20 -14.01
C SER A 21 -29.67 5.29 -15.31
N SER A 22 -29.94 6.32 -16.13
CA SER A 22 -29.35 6.44 -17.45
C SER A 22 -27.89 6.82 -17.25
N LEU A 23 -27.08 5.79 -17.06
CA LEU A 23 -25.66 5.89 -16.84
C LEU A 23 -25.09 6.69 -18.01
N GLY A 24 -24.36 7.78 -17.71
CA GLY A 24 -23.85 8.68 -18.74
C GLY A 24 -22.90 7.95 -19.72
N PRO A 25 -22.74 8.46 -20.96
CA PRO A 25 -21.94 7.80 -22.00
C PRO A 25 -20.50 7.50 -21.55
N ARG A 26 -19.93 8.36 -20.69
CA ARG A 26 -18.61 8.17 -20.09
C ARG A 26 -18.44 6.84 -19.35
N CYS A 27 -19.51 6.29 -18.78
CA CYS A 27 -19.46 5.11 -17.93
C CYS A 27 -19.96 3.85 -18.66
N THR A 28 -20.39 3.97 -19.92
CA THR A 28 -20.85 2.85 -20.74
C THR A 28 -19.78 2.36 -21.72
N ASP A 29 -18.78 3.18 -22.01
CA ASP A 29 -17.68 2.78 -22.90
C ASP A 29 -16.96 1.54 -22.33
N PRO A 30 -16.56 0.59 -23.19
CA PRO A 30 -15.78 -0.56 -22.76
C PRO A 30 -14.41 -0.13 -22.24
N ARG A 31 -13.75 -1.05 -21.52
CA ARG A 31 -12.34 -0.90 -21.15
C ARG A 31 -11.50 -0.72 -22.41
N ASP A 32 -10.77 0.38 -22.46
CA ASP A 32 -9.88 0.71 -23.56
C ASP A 32 -8.48 1.04 -23.02
N GLU A 33 -7.51 0.16 -23.32
CA GLU A 33 -6.12 0.32 -22.91
C GLU A 33 -5.40 1.45 -23.65
N GLY A 34 -5.98 1.94 -24.75
CA GLY A 34 -5.34 2.90 -25.64
C GLY A 34 -4.10 2.33 -26.33
N GLU A 35 -3.22 3.25 -26.70
CA GLU A 35 -1.98 3.00 -27.41
C GLU A 35 -0.78 3.54 -26.61
N GLY A 36 0.44 3.17 -27.03
CA GLY A 36 1.69 3.51 -26.36
C GLY A 36 2.30 2.36 -25.55
N ASN A 37 3.27 2.69 -24.70
CA ASN A 37 4.08 1.72 -23.95
C ASN A 37 4.11 1.99 -22.44
N GLU A 38 3.32 2.94 -21.94
CA GLU A 38 3.22 3.22 -20.51
C GLU A 38 2.43 2.11 -19.80
N LYS A 39 2.65 1.98 -18.49
CA LYS A 39 1.88 1.06 -17.64
C LYS A 39 1.24 1.84 -16.51
N LEU A 40 0.23 2.63 -16.85
CA LEU A 40 -0.47 3.47 -15.89
C LEU A 40 -1.65 2.70 -15.31
N LEU A 41 -1.63 2.44 -14.00
CA LEU A 41 -2.80 1.89 -13.30
C LEU A 41 -3.93 2.91 -13.33
N LYS A 42 -5.06 2.51 -13.92
CA LYS A 42 -6.30 3.28 -14.02
C LYS A 42 -7.48 2.40 -13.62
N TYR A 43 -8.64 3.00 -13.47
CA TYR A 43 -9.90 2.30 -13.19
C TYR A 43 -10.90 2.57 -14.30
N PHE A 44 -11.68 1.56 -14.66
CA PHE A 44 -12.86 1.73 -15.52
C PHE A 44 -14.09 1.17 -14.80
N TYR A 45 -15.25 1.73 -15.09
CA TYR A 45 -16.52 1.21 -14.60
C TYR A 45 -17.03 0.12 -15.55
N ASP A 46 -17.22 -1.09 -15.05
CA ASP A 46 -17.85 -2.17 -15.77
C ASP A 46 -19.37 -2.16 -15.51
N PRO A 47 -20.21 -1.80 -16.50
CA PRO A 47 -21.66 -1.76 -16.32
C PRO A 47 -22.29 -3.14 -16.13
N GLN A 48 -21.61 -4.23 -16.53
CA GLN A 48 -22.14 -5.58 -16.36
C GLN A 48 -22.04 -6.04 -14.89
N THR A 49 -20.89 -5.77 -14.27
CA THR A 49 -20.66 -6.13 -12.86
C THR A 49 -21.02 -5.00 -11.89
N GLN A 50 -21.24 -3.78 -12.41
CA GLN A 50 -21.43 -2.53 -11.64
C GLN A 50 -20.25 -2.20 -10.72
N LEU A 51 -19.04 -2.56 -11.15
CA LEU A 51 -17.81 -2.39 -10.37
C LEU A 51 -16.82 -1.47 -11.09
N CYS A 52 -16.13 -0.66 -10.30
CA CYS A 52 -14.92 0.02 -10.73
C CYS A 52 -13.73 -0.92 -10.54
N VAL A 53 -13.12 -1.33 -11.65
CA VAL A 53 -12.05 -2.33 -11.64
C VAL A 53 -10.75 -1.74 -12.24
N PRO A 54 -9.59 -2.15 -11.72
CA PRO A 54 -8.31 -1.65 -12.21
C PRO A 54 -7.94 -2.25 -13.58
N PHE A 55 -7.24 -1.46 -14.40
CA PHE A 55 -6.61 -1.89 -15.64
C PHE A 55 -5.36 -1.06 -15.94
N PHE A 56 -4.52 -1.51 -16.87
CA PHE A 56 -3.34 -0.76 -17.32
C PHE A 56 -3.65 0.00 -18.61
N TYR A 57 -3.48 1.32 -18.55
CA TYR A 57 -3.58 2.22 -19.69
C TYR A 57 -2.19 2.54 -20.26
N LYS A 58 -2.10 2.54 -21.60
CA LYS A 58 -0.84 2.61 -22.36
C LYS A 58 -0.30 4.02 -22.60
N GLY A 59 -1.04 5.04 -22.21
CA GLY A 59 -0.59 6.44 -22.19
C GLY A 59 -1.31 7.33 -23.20
N GLU A 60 -1.71 6.80 -24.35
CA GLU A 60 -2.30 7.58 -25.45
C GLU A 60 -3.69 7.06 -25.88
N GLY A 61 -4.56 7.97 -26.31
CA GLY A 61 -5.92 7.65 -26.78
C GLY A 61 -6.85 7.05 -25.71
N GLY A 62 -7.63 6.06 -26.12
CA GLY A 62 -8.59 5.34 -25.29
C GLY A 62 -9.92 6.08 -25.04
N SER A 63 -10.71 5.57 -24.08
CA SER A 63 -12.05 6.09 -23.74
C SER A 63 -12.09 6.97 -22.48
N SER A 64 -13.22 7.66 -22.27
CA SER A 64 -13.44 8.50 -21.08
C SER A 64 -13.81 7.70 -19.83
N ASN A 65 -14.15 6.41 -19.97
CA ASN A 65 -14.37 5.46 -18.87
C ASN A 65 -13.04 5.06 -18.21
N ARG A 66 -12.27 6.07 -17.80
CA ARG A 66 -10.91 5.94 -17.28
C ARG A 66 -10.71 6.96 -16.17
N PHE A 67 -10.40 6.45 -15.00
CA PHE A 67 -10.29 7.21 -13.76
C PHE A 67 -8.96 6.94 -13.08
N SER A 68 -8.46 7.92 -12.34
CA SER A 68 -7.18 7.83 -11.65
C SER A 68 -7.26 7.03 -10.34
N SER A 69 -8.45 6.95 -9.75
CA SER A 69 -8.73 6.22 -8.52
C SER A 69 -10.07 5.51 -8.58
N ASP A 70 -10.23 4.47 -7.77
CA ASP A 70 -11.51 3.79 -7.61
C ASP A 70 -12.58 4.71 -7.01
N LYS A 71 -12.21 5.58 -6.06
CA LYS A 71 -13.10 6.64 -5.52
C LYS A 71 -13.65 7.54 -6.63
N GLU A 72 -12.81 8.04 -7.52
CA GLU A 72 -13.23 8.89 -8.64
C GLU A 72 -14.18 8.14 -9.58
N CYS A 73 -13.83 6.90 -9.94
CA CYS A 73 -14.67 6.04 -10.77
C CYS A 73 -16.04 5.80 -10.14
N VAL A 74 -16.07 5.41 -8.86
CA VAL A 74 -17.32 5.09 -8.16
C VAL A 74 -18.18 6.33 -8.03
N LYS A 75 -17.62 7.49 -7.64
CA LYS A 75 -18.37 8.75 -7.57
C LYS A 75 -18.92 9.20 -8.92
N ALA A 76 -18.24 8.89 -10.02
CA ALA A 76 -18.68 9.26 -11.36
C ALA A 76 -19.74 8.31 -11.95
N CYS A 77 -19.64 7.01 -11.69
CA CYS A 77 -20.37 5.99 -12.45
C CYS A 77 -21.25 5.06 -11.61
N SER A 78 -20.99 4.90 -10.31
CA SER A 78 -21.78 3.96 -9.52
C SER A 78 -23.09 4.60 -9.07
N PRO A 79 -24.25 3.94 -9.26
CA PRO A 79 -25.50 4.38 -8.67
C PRO A 79 -25.48 4.30 -7.13
N LYS A 80 -24.53 3.57 -6.54
CA LYS A 80 -24.33 3.40 -5.10
C LYS A 80 -23.16 4.24 -4.56
N ALA A 81 -22.75 5.28 -5.28
CA ALA A 81 -21.58 6.08 -4.94
C ALA A 81 -21.58 6.57 -3.47
N GLN A 82 -22.73 7.01 -2.97
CA GLN A 82 -22.89 7.56 -1.63
C GLN A 82 -22.88 6.49 -0.54
N GLU A 83 -23.19 5.23 -0.86
CA GLU A 83 -23.08 4.11 0.08
C GLU A 83 -21.62 3.63 0.18
N ILE A 84 -20.90 3.65 -0.95
CA ILE A 84 -19.54 3.13 -1.05
C ILE A 84 -18.51 4.18 -0.62
N TYR A 85 -18.68 5.43 -1.06
CA TYR A 85 -17.87 6.60 -0.72
C TYR A 85 -18.75 7.74 -0.22
N PRO A 86 -19.33 7.62 0.98
CA PRO A 86 -20.00 8.73 1.63
C PRO A 86 -18.99 9.86 1.90
N ASP A 87 -19.52 11.06 2.09
CA ASP A 87 -18.71 12.22 2.43
C ASP A 87 -18.27 12.19 3.90
N ASP A 88 -17.13 12.83 4.15
CA ASP A 88 -16.54 13.07 5.48
C ASP A 88 -16.41 11.82 6.38
N ASP A 89 -16.80 11.97 7.65
CA ASP A 89 -16.65 11.00 8.73
C ASP A 89 -17.59 9.80 8.64
N LYS A 90 -18.61 9.86 7.78
CA LYS A 90 -19.54 8.74 7.55
C LYS A 90 -18.83 7.50 7.04
N ALA A 91 -17.68 7.65 6.36
CA ALA A 91 -16.83 6.54 5.97
C ALA A 91 -16.47 5.64 7.16
N CYS A 92 -16.26 6.23 8.33
CA CYS A 92 -15.88 5.52 9.55
C CYS A 92 -16.99 4.60 10.08
N SER A 93 -18.23 4.76 9.63
CA SER A 93 -19.35 3.87 10.02
C SER A 93 -19.46 2.62 9.13
N LEU A 94 -18.74 2.55 8.01
CA LEU A 94 -18.82 1.44 7.08
C LEU A 94 -18.06 0.22 7.59
N PRO A 95 -18.43 -1.01 7.20
CA PRO A 95 -17.71 -2.21 7.60
C PRO A 95 -16.34 -2.30 6.94
N LYS A 96 -15.41 -3.05 7.56
CA LYS A 96 -14.18 -3.50 6.89
C LYS A 96 -14.53 -4.22 5.59
N ALA A 97 -13.97 -3.78 4.46
CA ALA A 97 -14.26 -4.38 3.16
C ALA A 97 -12.99 -4.74 2.39
N GLU A 98 -12.63 -6.02 2.41
CA GLU A 98 -11.43 -6.56 1.77
C GLU A 98 -11.49 -6.46 0.24
N GLY A 99 -12.67 -6.44 -0.36
CA GLY A 99 -12.85 -6.39 -1.82
C GLY A 99 -12.80 -7.77 -2.48
N THR A 100 -12.87 -7.81 -3.81
CA THR A 100 -13.09 -9.06 -4.57
C THR A 100 -11.94 -9.44 -5.53
N CYS A 101 -10.98 -8.55 -5.73
CA CYS A 101 -9.80 -8.80 -6.54
C CYS A 101 -8.77 -9.69 -5.82
N PHE A 102 -7.53 -9.74 -6.30
CA PHE A 102 -6.50 -10.68 -5.84
C PHE A 102 -5.19 -10.01 -5.39
N ALA A 103 -5.17 -8.68 -5.26
CA ALA A 103 -4.01 -8.00 -4.69
C ALA A 103 -3.94 -8.22 -3.17
N ILE A 104 -2.78 -7.94 -2.58
CA ILE A 104 -2.60 -7.92 -1.12
C ILE A 104 -2.02 -6.54 -0.79
N ILE A 105 -2.88 -5.61 -0.41
CA ILE A 105 -2.51 -4.22 -0.17
C ILE A 105 -2.83 -3.89 1.29
N PRO A 106 -1.82 -3.68 2.15
CA PRO A 106 -2.04 -3.24 3.52
C PRO A 106 -2.76 -1.89 3.54
N LYS A 107 -3.86 -1.81 4.28
CA LYS A 107 -4.66 -0.60 4.51
C LYS A 107 -5.14 -0.57 5.96
N TYR A 108 -5.68 0.57 6.38
CA TYR A 108 -6.30 0.73 7.69
C TYR A 108 -7.79 0.95 7.56
N TYR A 109 -8.57 0.43 8.49
CA TYR A 109 -10.00 0.73 8.64
C TYR A 109 -10.28 1.10 10.10
N TYR A 110 -11.32 1.89 10.32
CA TYR A 110 -11.84 2.17 11.64
C TYR A 110 -12.77 1.05 12.08
N ASP A 111 -12.42 0.41 13.18
CA ASP A 111 -13.26 -0.57 13.84
C ASP A 111 -14.17 0.12 14.87
N ASN A 112 -15.49 0.01 14.66
CA ASN A 112 -16.48 0.66 15.51
C ASN A 112 -16.67 -0.05 16.86
N GLU A 113 -16.28 -1.30 17.00
CA GLU A 113 -16.40 -2.05 18.25
C GLU A 113 -15.23 -1.70 19.16
N GLU A 114 -14.01 -1.79 18.61
CA GLU A 114 -12.75 -1.49 19.28
C GLU A 114 -12.48 0.02 19.42
N LYS A 115 -13.18 0.86 18.64
CA LYS A 115 -12.95 2.31 18.54
C LYS A 115 -11.52 2.67 18.15
N MET A 116 -10.91 1.82 17.32
CA MET A 116 -9.50 1.89 16.92
C MET A 116 -9.34 1.72 15.40
N CYS A 117 -8.25 2.28 14.88
CA CYS A 117 -7.82 2.02 13.51
C CYS A 117 -6.95 0.76 13.44
N LEU A 118 -7.45 -0.25 12.73
CA LEU A 118 -6.83 -1.56 12.57
C LEU A 118 -6.38 -1.78 11.13
N MET A 119 -5.28 -2.53 10.95
CA MET A 119 -4.81 -2.90 9.62
C MET A 119 -5.67 -4.04 9.04
N PHE A 120 -5.89 -4.02 7.73
CA PHE A 120 -6.44 -5.14 6.98
C PHE A 120 -5.81 -5.24 5.58
N LEU A 121 -6.04 -6.37 4.90
CA LEU A 121 -5.53 -6.64 3.56
C LEU A 121 -6.61 -6.35 2.52
N TYR A 122 -6.46 -5.23 1.80
CA TYR A 122 -7.33 -4.87 0.69
C TYR A 122 -6.90 -5.57 -0.60
N ARG A 123 -7.89 -6.08 -1.33
CA ARG A 123 -7.72 -6.89 -2.54
C ARG A 123 -7.51 -6.10 -3.82
N GLY A 124 -7.51 -4.77 -3.76
CA GLY A 124 -7.15 -3.88 -4.88
C GLY A 124 -8.31 -3.44 -5.78
N CYS A 125 -9.52 -3.95 -5.56
CA CYS A 125 -10.74 -3.42 -6.16
C CYS A 125 -11.95 -3.65 -5.25
N SER A 126 -13.06 -2.98 -5.54
CA SER A 126 -14.29 -3.01 -4.74
C SER A 126 -14.03 -2.46 -3.32
N GLY A 127 -14.80 -2.90 -2.33
CA GLY A 127 -14.70 -2.38 -0.97
C GLY A 127 -15.42 -1.05 -0.81
N ASN A 128 -15.00 -0.25 0.16
CA ASN A 128 -15.67 1.01 0.53
C ASN A 128 -14.67 2.03 1.11
N ALA A 129 -15.19 3.20 1.51
CA ALA A 129 -14.40 4.32 2.03
C ALA A 129 -13.80 4.13 3.43
N ASN A 130 -14.19 3.10 4.20
CA ASN A 130 -13.51 2.77 5.46
C ASN A 130 -12.17 2.08 5.18
N ARG A 131 -11.28 2.79 4.49
CA ARG A 131 -10.02 2.28 3.97
C ARG A 131 -9.05 3.43 3.76
N PHE A 132 -8.06 3.52 4.63
CA PHE A 132 -7.07 4.58 4.70
C PHE A 132 -5.68 4.04 4.39
N ASN A 133 -4.79 4.91 3.89
CA ASN A 133 -3.42 4.53 3.54
C ASN A 133 -2.51 4.44 4.77
N SER A 134 -2.81 5.20 5.81
CA SER A 134 -2.07 5.14 7.08
C SER A 134 -3.00 5.08 8.29
N ARG A 135 -2.44 4.71 9.43
CA ARG A 135 -3.16 4.67 10.70
C ARG A 135 -3.55 6.07 11.15
N GLU A 136 -2.67 7.04 10.93
CA GLU A 136 -2.84 8.45 11.30
C GLU A 136 -3.95 9.10 10.49
N GLU A 137 -4.03 8.79 9.19
CA GLU A 137 -5.13 9.21 8.32
C GLU A 137 -6.46 8.69 8.88
N CYS A 138 -6.54 7.39 9.18
CA CYS A 138 -7.73 6.79 9.80
C CYS A 138 -8.07 7.45 11.16
N GLN A 139 -7.08 7.64 12.04
CA GLN A 139 -7.30 8.22 13.37
C GLN A 139 -7.81 9.64 13.28
N THR A 140 -7.24 10.44 12.38
CA THR A 140 -7.64 11.83 12.16
C THR A 140 -9.05 11.90 11.59
N MET A 141 -9.35 11.08 10.58
CA MET A 141 -10.66 11.07 9.92
C MET A 141 -11.79 10.55 10.82
N CYS A 142 -11.50 9.55 11.66
CA CYS A 142 -12.52 8.84 12.45
C CYS A 142 -12.52 9.19 13.93
N GLY A 143 -11.69 10.14 14.37
CA GLY A 143 -11.54 10.47 15.79
C GLY A 143 -11.14 9.26 16.63
N ALA A 144 -10.42 8.30 16.04
CA ALA A 144 -10.12 7.04 16.69
C ALA A 144 -9.17 7.27 17.86
N ARG A 145 -9.34 6.50 18.93
CA ARG A 145 -8.36 6.51 20.02
C ARG A 145 -7.05 5.99 19.45
N SER A 146 -6.02 6.85 19.40
CA SER A 146 -4.66 6.36 19.47
C SER A 146 -4.63 5.51 20.74
N GLY A 147 -4.20 4.24 20.69
CA GLY A 147 -4.28 3.26 21.80
C GLY A 147 -3.58 3.65 23.11
N ARG A 148 -3.26 4.94 23.30
CA ARG A 148 -2.68 5.63 24.44
C ARG A 148 -3.70 5.88 25.57
N LEU A 149 -4.51 4.88 25.94
CA LEU A 149 -5.17 4.92 27.26
C LEU A 149 -4.20 4.53 28.40
N LEU A 150 -2.95 4.19 28.06
CA LEU A 150 -1.81 4.36 28.95
C LEU A 150 -0.94 5.48 28.38
N GLY A 151 -0.87 6.59 29.12
CA GLY A 151 0.11 7.64 28.87
C GLY A 151 1.54 7.08 28.91
N ASP A 152 2.42 7.72 28.14
CA ASP A 152 3.88 7.58 28.22
C ASP A 152 4.51 6.19 28.00
N LEU A 153 3.94 5.36 27.13
CA LEU A 153 4.75 4.34 26.46
C LEU A 153 5.15 4.82 25.06
N PRO A 154 6.47 4.91 24.75
CA PRO A 154 6.94 5.18 23.41
C PRO A 154 6.28 4.23 22.43
N ASN A 155 5.86 4.75 21.27
CA ASN A 155 5.48 3.95 20.13
C ASN A 155 6.60 2.91 19.86
N PRO A 156 6.32 1.59 19.90
CA PRO A 156 7.34 0.57 19.62
C PRO A 156 7.90 0.71 18.20
N ASP A 157 7.19 1.42 17.33
CA ASP A 157 7.58 1.63 15.93
C ASP A 157 8.28 3.00 15.72
N GLU A 158 8.46 3.83 16.76
CA GLU A 158 9.00 5.20 16.63
C GLU A 158 10.23 5.50 17.49
N LYS A 159 10.66 4.55 18.33
CA LYS A 159 11.93 4.69 19.08
C LYS A 159 12.71 3.38 19.19
N THR A 160 13.16 2.83 18.06
CA THR A 160 14.43 2.08 18.01
C THR A 160 14.92 2.03 16.56
N VAL A 161 15.49 3.12 16.03
CA VAL A 161 16.70 2.88 15.22
C VAL A 161 17.68 2.30 16.23
N ASP A 162 17.78 0.96 16.22
CA ASP A 162 18.34 0.15 17.28
C ASP A 162 19.60 0.80 17.85
N ALA A 163 19.55 1.18 19.12
CA ALA A 163 20.75 1.56 19.85
C ALA A 163 21.82 0.46 19.69
N GLY A 164 21.41 -0.81 19.53
CA GLY A 164 22.27 -1.93 19.16
C GLY A 164 22.95 -1.79 17.80
N LEU A 165 22.30 -1.24 16.77
CA LEU A 165 22.91 -1.00 15.47
C LEU A 165 23.93 0.15 15.54
N ILE A 166 23.60 1.24 16.23
CA ILE A 166 24.53 2.38 16.41
C ILE A 166 25.73 1.98 17.27
N VAL A 167 25.48 1.34 18.43
CA VAL A 167 26.53 0.84 19.33
C VAL A 167 27.35 -0.26 18.65
N GLY A 168 26.72 -1.12 17.85
CA GLY A 168 27.39 -2.16 17.08
C GLY A 168 28.31 -1.59 16.00
N VAL A 169 27.85 -0.60 15.24
CA VAL A 169 28.67 0.08 14.21
C VAL A 169 29.83 0.84 14.85
N LEU A 170 29.58 1.63 15.89
CA LEU A 170 30.63 2.37 16.59
C LEU A 170 31.64 1.44 17.27
N GLY A 171 31.17 0.38 17.95
CA GLY A 171 32.02 -0.62 18.58
C GLY A 171 32.87 -1.40 17.57
N GLY A 172 32.29 -1.76 16.42
CA GLY A 172 33.00 -2.42 15.32
C GLY A 172 34.11 -1.55 14.73
N ILE A 173 33.85 -0.25 14.51
CA ILE A 173 34.86 0.70 14.02
C ILE A 173 36.03 0.84 15.00
N VAL A 174 35.73 0.99 16.30
CA VAL A 174 36.76 1.13 17.34
C VAL A 174 37.61 -0.13 17.46
N PHE A 175 36.97 -1.31 17.43
CA PHE A 175 37.69 -2.59 17.48
C PHE A 175 38.59 -2.79 16.26
N ALA A 176 38.08 -2.51 15.05
CA ALA A 176 38.86 -2.61 13.82
C ALA A 176 40.07 -1.66 13.84
N ALA A 177 39.89 -0.42 14.30
CA ALA A 177 40.97 0.54 14.45
C ALA A 177 42.05 0.04 15.44
N ALA A 178 41.65 -0.48 16.60
CA ALA A 178 42.58 -1.02 17.59
C ALA A 178 43.39 -2.21 17.05
N VAL A 179 42.74 -3.13 16.33
CA VAL A 179 43.41 -4.27 15.69
C VAL A 179 44.40 -3.81 14.62
N ILE A 180 44.00 -2.86 13.76
CA ILE A 180 44.88 -2.29 12.73
C ILE A 180 46.09 -1.62 13.38
N SER A 181 45.89 -0.79 14.43
CA SER A 181 46.98 -0.14 15.16
C SER A 181 47.95 -1.15 15.78
N ALA A 182 47.46 -2.24 16.36
CA ALA A 182 48.30 -3.29 16.93
C ALA A 182 49.13 -4.03 15.87
N ILE A 183 48.53 -4.36 14.73
CA ILE A 183 49.21 -5.00 13.60
C ILE A 183 50.31 -4.08 13.05
N VAL A 184 49.99 -2.80 12.84
CA VAL A 184 50.96 -1.80 12.38
C VAL A 184 52.12 -1.69 13.36
N MET A 185 51.84 -1.57 14.66
CA MET A 185 52.88 -1.53 15.69
C MET A 185 53.76 -2.78 15.68
N PHE A 186 53.18 -3.97 15.55
CA PHE A 186 53.94 -5.22 15.46
C PHE A 186 54.84 -5.28 14.22
N VAL A 187 54.34 -4.82 13.06
CA VAL A 187 55.12 -4.75 11.82
C VAL A 187 56.25 -3.73 11.92
N LEU A 188 55.99 -2.56 12.49
CA LEU A 188 56.99 -1.51 12.71
C LEU A 188 58.09 -1.99 13.69
N GLN A 189 57.72 -2.68 14.77
CA GLN A 189 58.68 -3.30 15.69
C GLN A 189 59.53 -4.37 14.98
N LYS A 190 58.93 -5.20 14.11
CA LYS A 190 59.68 -6.19 13.32
C LYS A 190 60.63 -5.55 12.31
N LYS A 191 60.23 -4.44 11.68
CA LYS A 191 61.10 -3.65 10.79
C LYS A 191 62.28 -3.03 11.54
N SER A 192 62.05 -2.45 12.71
CA SER A 192 63.11 -1.89 13.57
C SER A 192 64.12 -2.96 13.98
N LYS A 193 63.66 -4.13 14.48
CA LYS A 193 64.55 -5.25 14.83
C LYS A 193 65.32 -5.84 13.64
N LYS A 194 64.75 -5.78 12.43
CA LYS A 194 65.44 -6.23 11.20
C LYS A 194 66.48 -5.21 10.72
N ALA A 195 66.23 -3.92 10.90
CA ALA A 195 67.18 -2.86 10.56
C ALA A 195 68.43 -2.86 11.46
N GLU A 196 68.32 -3.37 12.69
CA GLU A 196 69.45 -3.45 13.63
C GLU A 196 70.41 -4.62 13.36
N ARG A 197 69.98 -5.67 12.63
CA ARG A 197 70.86 -6.78 12.21
C ARG A 197 71.71 -6.35 11.00
N LYS A 198 72.90 -5.77 11.23
CA LYS A 198 73.91 -5.57 10.17
C LYS A 198 74.40 -6.93 9.64
N PRO A 199 74.55 -7.13 8.31
CA PRO A 199 75.13 -8.36 7.77
C PRO A 199 76.59 -8.50 8.22
N VAL A 200 76.96 -9.70 8.65
CA VAL A 200 78.34 -10.04 9.06
C VAL A 200 79.24 -10.03 7.82
N PRO A 201 80.40 -9.34 7.83
CA PRO A 201 81.37 -9.43 6.75
C PRO A 201 81.98 -10.84 6.70
N THR A 202 81.74 -11.58 5.62
CA THR A 202 82.48 -12.81 5.30
C THR A 202 83.76 -12.46 4.55
N SER A 203 84.77 -12.05 5.30
CA SER A 203 86.17 -12.21 4.93
C SER A 203 86.89 -12.63 6.20
N ASP A 204 87.77 -13.62 6.10
CA ASP A 204 88.55 -14.25 7.17
C ASP A 204 87.93 -15.56 7.72
N ILE A 205 87.82 -16.55 6.84
CA ILE A 205 88.21 -17.91 7.22
C ILE A 205 89.28 -18.35 6.20
N GLU A 206 90.51 -17.97 6.52
CA GLU A 206 91.74 -18.52 5.97
C GLU A 206 92.17 -19.73 6.85
N LEU A 207 92.92 -20.64 6.22
CA LEU A 207 93.62 -21.82 6.75
C LEU A 207 92.74 -23.03 7.11
N LYS A 208 93.08 -24.26 6.69
CA LYS A 208 94.43 -24.85 6.57
C LYS A 208 94.42 -26.08 5.67
#